data_AF-A0A1I4HCA0-F1
#
_entry.id   AF-A0A1I4HCA0-F1
#
_cell.length_a   1.000
_cell.length_b   1.000
_cell.length_c   1.000
_cell.angle_alpha   90.00
_cell.angle_beta   90.00
_cell.angle_gamma   90.00
#
_symmetry.space_group_name_H-M   'P 1'
#
loop_
_entity.id
_entity.type
_entity.pdbx_description
1 polymer ?
#
loop_
_entity_poly.entity_id
_entity_poly.type
_entity_poly.pdbx_seq_one_letter_code
_entity_poly.pdbx_strand_id
1 'polypeptide(L)'
;MDIRQITDRFFVAPQIEASDMQALADAGFSLVINNRPDMEVGPDQASAAMQAAAEAAGLAYVENPLTMETMTPDRQSLQIESANDATGKVLAYCRSGTRSAICWTLSQAGKIPADDLLAATAAAGYDLSGLGPHLRANES
;
A
#
# COMPACT_ATOMS: atom_id res chain seq x y z
N MET A 1 -13.19 -6.26 5.95
CA MET A 1 -11.84 -5.94 5.45
C MET A 1 -10.84 -7.05 5.82
N ASP A 2 -9.90 -7.39 4.93
CA ASP A 2 -8.75 -8.28 5.19
C ASP A 2 -7.46 -7.44 5.25
N ILE A 3 -7.27 -6.72 6.36
CA ILE A 3 -6.13 -5.83 6.57
C ILE A 3 -4.95 -6.65 7.11
N ARG A 4 -3.80 -6.54 6.45
CA ARG A 4 -2.58 -7.28 6.78
C ARG A 4 -1.48 -6.31 7.13
N GLN A 5 -0.87 -6.53 8.29
CA GLN A 5 0.16 -5.65 8.85
C GLN A 5 1.53 -5.99 8.27
N ILE A 6 2.23 -4.99 7.71
CA ILE A 6 3.62 -5.13 7.24
C ILE A 6 4.58 -4.57 8.28
N THR A 7 4.26 -3.40 8.83
CA THR A 7 4.94 -2.79 9.98
C THR A 7 3.90 -2.24 10.96
N ASP A 8 4.32 -1.71 12.10
CA ASP A 8 3.43 -1.08 13.08
C ASP A 8 2.61 0.09 12.52
N ARG A 9 3.07 0.71 11.42
CA ARG A 9 2.42 1.86 10.78
C ARG A 9 1.94 1.62 9.36
N PHE A 10 2.42 0.60 8.67
CA PHE A 10 2.08 0.34 7.27
C PHE A 10 1.34 -0.99 7.11
N PHE A 11 0.17 -0.91 6.52
CA PHE A 11 -0.74 -2.03 6.31
C PHE A 11 -1.10 -2.12 4.84
N VAL A 12 -1.43 -3.33 4.39
CA VAL A 12 -1.93 -3.59 3.05
C VAL A 12 -3.21 -4.40 3.08
N ALA A 13 -4.03 -4.29 2.05
CA ALA A 13 -5.26 -5.08 1.93
C ALA A 13 -5.57 -5.42 0.46
N PRO A 14 -6.36 -6.49 0.22
CA PRO A 14 -7.20 -6.61 -0.97
C PRO A 14 -8.15 -5.42 -1.12
N GLN A 15 -8.98 -5.45 -2.17
CA GLN A 15 -9.97 -4.40 -2.39
C GLN A 15 -10.79 -4.12 -1.12
N ILE A 16 -10.93 -2.84 -0.78
CA ILE A 16 -11.80 -2.32 0.28
C ILE A 16 -13.00 -1.58 -0.35
N GLU A 17 -14.03 -1.33 0.43
CA GLU A 17 -15.22 -0.59 -0.02
C GLU A 17 -15.24 0.83 0.55
N ALA A 18 -15.93 1.75 -0.14
CA ALA A 18 -16.12 3.12 0.34
C ALA A 18 -16.73 3.19 1.76
N SER A 19 -17.58 2.23 2.12
CA SER A 19 -18.19 2.13 3.46
C SER A 19 -17.21 1.77 4.58
N ASP A 20 -16.01 1.28 4.25
CA ASP A 20 -14.99 0.90 5.23
C ASP A 20 -14.23 2.10 5.83
N MET A 21 -14.30 3.27 5.18
CA MET A 21 -13.46 4.44 5.51
C MET A 21 -13.64 4.92 6.95
N GLN A 22 -14.88 4.95 7.46
CA GLN A 22 -15.10 5.36 8.85
C GLN A 22 -14.46 4.38 9.85
N ALA A 23 -14.58 3.07 9.60
CA ALA A 23 -13.97 2.06 10.46
C ALA A 23 -12.43 2.13 10.42
N LEU A 24 -11.84 2.52 9.28
CA LEU A 24 -10.40 2.79 9.17
C LEU A 24 -10.00 4.00 10.01
N ALA A 25 -10.71 5.12 9.90
CA ALA A 25 -10.45 6.31 10.71
C ALA A 25 -10.53 6.00 12.21
N ASP A 26 -11.59 5.30 12.65
CA ASP A 26 -11.78 4.89 14.04
C ASP A 26 -10.67 3.95 14.55
N ALA A 27 -10.06 3.15 13.66
CA ALA A 27 -8.93 2.27 13.97
C ALA A 27 -7.57 2.98 13.98
N GLY A 28 -7.54 4.31 13.80
CA GLY A 28 -6.36 5.16 13.84
C GLY A 28 -5.57 5.22 12.53
N PHE A 29 -6.19 4.84 11.41
CA PHE A 29 -5.64 5.16 10.09
C PHE A 29 -5.81 6.65 9.81
N SER A 30 -4.83 7.24 9.14
CA SER A 30 -4.86 8.65 8.71
C SER A 30 -4.72 8.80 7.20
N LEU A 31 -4.28 7.74 6.50
CA LEU A 31 -4.03 7.76 5.06
C LEU A 31 -4.44 6.43 4.41
N VAL A 32 -5.14 6.54 3.29
CA VAL A 32 -5.43 5.44 2.37
C VAL A 32 -4.72 5.67 1.03
N ILE A 33 -3.97 4.68 0.56
CA ILE A 33 -3.28 4.70 -0.74
C ILE A 33 -3.97 3.68 -1.67
N ASN A 34 -4.56 4.16 -2.77
CA ASN A 34 -5.14 3.30 -3.79
C ASN A 34 -4.11 2.96 -4.87
N ASN A 35 -3.68 1.70 -4.90
CA ASN A 35 -2.79 1.18 -5.93
C ASN A 35 -3.52 0.42 -7.04
N ARG A 36 -4.87 0.47 -7.09
CA ARG A 36 -5.68 -0.18 -8.12
C ARG A 36 -6.09 0.84 -9.20
N PRO A 37 -5.71 0.61 -10.47
CA PRO A 37 -6.19 1.45 -11.57
C PRO A 37 -7.71 1.40 -11.74
N ASP A 38 -8.33 2.55 -12.01
CA ASP A 38 -9.78 2.69 -12.22
C ASP A 38 -10.31 1.80 -13.36
N MET A 39 -9.49 1.55 -14.38
CA MET A 39 -9.84 0.63 -15.47
C MET A 39 -10.11 -0.82 -15.04
N GLU A 40 -9.77 -1.20 -13.79
CA GLU A 40 -10.01 -2.54 -13.23
C GLU A 40 -11.30 -2.62 -12.38
N VAL A 41 -12.06 -1.53 -12.22
CA VAL A 41 -13.17 -1.43 -11.25
C VAL A 41 -14.40 -0.73 -11.83
N GLY A 42 -15.54 -0.91 -11.16
CA GLY A 42 -16.76 -0.16 -11.42
C GLY A 42 -16.77 1.22 -10.74
N PRO A 43 -17.77 2.06 -11.03
CA PRO A 43 -17.83 3.46 -10.55
C PRO A 43 -17.80 3.58 -9.02
N ASP A 44 -18.39 2.63 -8.29
CA ASP A 44 -18.44 2.66 -6.82
C ASP A 44 -17.07 2.43 -6.16
N GLN A 45 -16.13 1.83 -6.89
CA GLN A 45 -14.76 1.53 -6.44
C GLN A 45 -13.70 2.37 -7.18
N ALA A 46 -14.13 3.23 -8.12
CA ALA A 46 -13.24 4.15 -8.81
C ALA A 46 -12.65 5.16 -7.83
N SER A 47 -11.48 5.69 -8.15
CA SER A 47 -10.68 6.51 -7.24
C SER A 47 -11.44 7.74 -6.76
N ALA A 48 -12.27 8.35 -7.60
CA ALA A 48 -13.11 9.48 -7.21
C ALA A 48 -14.12 9.14 -6.10
N ALA A 49 -14.79 7.99 -6.19
CA ALA A 49 -15.76 7.55 -5.19
C ALA A 49 -15.07 7.18 -3.86
N MET A 50 -13.94 6.47 -3.96
CA MET A 50 -13.13 6.07 -2.81
C MET A 50 -12.52 7.28 -2.09
N GLN A 51 -12.02 8.26 -2.85
CA GLN A 51 -11.49 9.52 -2.32
C GLN A 51 -12.56 10.31 -1.56
N ALA A 52 -13.74 10.50 -2.17
CA ALA A 52 -14.83 11.23 -1.52
C ALA A 52 -15.23 10.58 -0.18
N ALA A 53 -15.26 9.24 -0.11
CA ALA A 53 -15.56 8.53 1.13
C ALA A 53 -14.44 8.64 2.17
N ALA A 54 -13.18 8.60 1.75
CA ALA A 54 -12.03 8.78 2.64
C ALA A 54 -12.03 10.19 3.26
N GLU A 55 -12.22 11.22 2.45
CA GLU A 55 -12.29 12.61 2.89
C GLU A 55 -13.45 12.85 3.86
N ALA A 56 -14.62 12.26 3.58
CA ALA A 56 -15.78 12.33 4.46
C ALA A 56 -15.53 11.69 5.85
N ALA A 57 -14.68 10.67 5.91
CA ALA A 57 -14.25 10.03 7.15
C ALA A 57 -13.06 10.73 7.83
N GLY A 58 -12.53 11.80 7.23
CA GLY A 58 -11.35 12.54 7.75
C GLY A 58 -10.01 11.86 7.45
N LEU A 59 -9.96 10.96 6.46
CA LEU A 59 -8.75 10.30 5.99
C LEU A 59 -8.13 11.06 4.82
N ALA A 60 -6.81 11.15 4.80
CA ALA A 60 -6.10 11.51 3.57
C ALA A 60 -6.20 10.37 2.55
N TYR A 61 -6.19 10.72 1.27
CA TYR A 61 -6.28 9.77 0.17
C TYR A 61 -5.22 10.06 -0.90
N VAL A 62 -4.53 9.01 -1.35
CA VAL A 62 -3.54 9.09 -2.44
C VAL A 62 -3.88 8.08 -3.51
N GLU A 63 -4.00 8.55 -4.75
CA GLU A 63 -4.12 7.70 -5.93
C GLU A 63 -2.72 7.38 -6.49
N ASN A 64 -2.35 6.11 -6.50
CA ASN A 64 -1.07 5.64 -6.99
C ASN A 64 -1.23 4.37 -7.85
N PRO A 65 -1.90 4.43 -9.01
CA PRO A 65 -2.29 3.24 -9.77
C PRO A 65 -1.07 2.42 -10.21
N LEU A 66 -1.01 1.16 -9.78
CA LEU A 66 0.11 0.25 -10.06
C LEU A 66 -0.30 -0.87 -11.03
N THR A 67 0.54 -1.08 -12.03
CA THR A 67 0.64 -2.28 -12.86
C THR A 67 2.08 -2.79 -12.78
N MET A 68 2.39 -3.91 -13.43
CA MET A 68 3.79 -4.34 -13.55
C MET A 68 4.64 -3.31 -14.30
N GLU A 69 4.05 -2.58 -15.25
CA GLU A 69 4.74 -1.56 -16.04
C GLU A 69 4.89 -0.24 -15.27
N THR A 70 3.91 0.11 -14.43
CA THR A 70 3.96 1.35 -13.64
C THR A 70 4.59 1.19 -12.26
N MET A 71 5.20 0.04 -11.93
CA MET A 71 5.96 -0.16 -10.69
C MET A 71 7.34 0.54 -10.75
N THR A 72 7.36 1.83 -11.11
CA THR A 72 8.57 2.63 -11.31
C THR A 72 9.11 3.21 -10.00
N PRO A 73 10.38 3.67 -9.96
CA PRO A 73 10.93 4.36 -8.79
C PRO A 73 10.08 5.54 -8.32
N ASP A 74 9.54 6.36 -9.23
CA ASP A 74 8.69 7.50 -8.88
C ASP A 74 7.42 7.07 -8.12
N ARG A 75 6.83 5.93 -8.52
CA ARG A 75 5.63 5.37 -7.89
C ARG A 75 5.93 4.75 -6.54
N GLN A 76 7.12 4.15 -6.40
CA GLN A 76 7.64 3.66 -5.12
C GLN A 76 7.90 4.82 -4.15
N SER A 77 8.53 5.90 -4.63
CA SER A 77 8.76 7.14 -3.88
C SER A 77 7.45 7.78 -3.44
N LEU A 78 6.47 7.95 -4.34
CA LEU A 78 5.15 8.49 -4.00
C LEU A 78 4.49 7.72 -2.85
N GLN A 79 4.51 6.38 -2.89
CA GLN A 79 3.92 5.58 -1.83
C GLN A 79 4.63 5.80 -0.49
N ILE A 80 5.97 5.74 -0.46
CA ILE A 80 6.70 5.82 0.81
C ILE A 80 6.75 7.24 1.38
N GLU A 81 6.84 8.26 0.53
CA GLU A 81 6.77 9.67 0.95
C GLU A 81 5.40 9.98 1.56
N SER A 82 4.31 9.59 0.89
CA SER A 82 2.96 9.73 1.43
C SER A 82 2.81 9.00 2.77
N ALA A 83 3.36 7.79 2.88
CA ALA A 83 3.29 7.01 4.12
C ALA A 83 4.12 7.61 5.26
N ASN A 84 5.24 8.27 4.95
CA ASN A 84 6.07 8.96 5.93
C ASN A 84 5.42 10.24 6.46
N ASP A 85 4.73 10.98 5.58
CA ASP A 85 4.02 12.22 5.91
C ASP A 85 2.72 11.97 6.71
N ALA A 86 2.19 10.74 6.65
CA ALA A 86 1.01 10.35 7.41
C ALA A 86 1.28 10.34 8.93
N THR A 87 0.37 10.95 9.69
CA THR A 87 0.46 11.08 11.15
C THR A 87 -0.01 9.86 11.93
N GLY A 88 -0.77 8.95 11.30
CA GLY A 88 -1.30 7.73 11.86
C GLY A 88 -0.91 6.48 11.07
N LYS A 89 -1.75 5.45 11.14
CA LYS A 89 -1.56 4.24 10.33
C LYS A 89 -1.87 4.51 8.87
N VAL A 90 -1.20 3.79 7.98
CA VAL A 90 -1.36 3.88 6.53
C VAL A 90 -1.91 2.56 6.01
N LEU A 91 -2.94 2.62 5.18
CA LEU A 91 -3.46 1.46 4.45
C LEU A 91 -3.21 1.64 2.95
N ALA A 92 -2.43 0.76 2.34
CA ALA A 92 -2.26 0.70 0.90
C ALA A 92 -2.99 -0.52 0.31
N TYR A 93 -3.96 -0.32 -0.57
CA TYR A 93 -4.74 -1.43 -1.13
C TYR A 93 -4.61 -1.54 -2.64
N CYS A 94 -4.87 -2.73 -3.17
CA CYS A 94 -5.08 -2.92 -4.60
C CYS A 94 -6.14 -4.01 -4.81
N ARG A 95 -6.02 -4.85 -5.86
CA ARG A 95 -6.95 -5.98 -6.05
C ARG A 95 -6.79 -7.05 -4.95
N SER A 96 -5.56 -7.50 -4.71
CA SER A 96 -5.23 -8.57 -3.75
C SER A 96 -4.27 -8.12 -2.64
N GLY A 97 -3.88 -6.85 -2.62
CA GLY A 97 -2.82 -6.29 -1.75
C GLY A 97 -1.38 -6.55 -2.20
N THR A 98 -1.16 -7.46 -3.15
CA THR A 98 0.19 -7.85 -3.62
C THR A 98 0.99 -6.70 -4.22
N ARG A 99 0.36 -5.84 -5.05
CA ARG A 99 1.05 -4.68 -5.65
C ARG A 99 1.50 -3.68 -4.59
N SER A 100 0.66 -3.43 -3.59
CA SER A 100 0.99 -2.55 -2.47
C SER A 100 2.18 -3.06 -1.67
N ALA A 101 2.20 -4.36 -1.38
CA ALA A 101 3.31 -5.02 -0.69
C ALA A 101 4.62 -4.93 -1.50
N ILE A 102 4.58 -5.27 -2.80
CA ILE A 102 5.74 -5.17 -3.69
C ILE A 102 6.26 -3.73 -3.74
N CYS A 103 5.38 -2.75 -3.93
CA CYS A 103 5.75 -1.33 -4.02
C CYS A 103 6.45 -0.87 -2.73
N TRP A 104 5.93 -1.26 -1.57
CA TRP A 104 6.54 -0.95 -0.29
C TRP A 104 7.92 -1.61 -0.18
N THR A 105 8.03 -2.90 -0.46
CA THR A 105 9.29 -3.65 -0.40
C THR A 105 10.37 -3.02 -1.29
N LEU A 106 10.04 -2.67 -2.53
CA LEU A 106 10.97 -2.02 -3.46
C LEU A 106 11.38 -0.63 -2.99
N SER A 107 10.45 0.17 -2.43
CA SER A 107 10.75 1.51 -1.91
C SER A 107 11.71 1.54 -0.71
N GLN A 108 11.89 0.38 -0.06
CA GLN A 108 12.75 0.18 1.10
C GLN A 108 14.07 -0.53 0.77
N ALA A 109 14.27 -0.97 -0.47
CA ALA A 109 15.50 -1.63 -0.88
C ALA A 109 16.73 -0.75 -0.58
N GLY A 110 17.77 -1.33 0.01
CA GLY A 110 18.98 -0.63 0.46
C GLY A 110 18.83 0.19 1.75
N LYS A 111 17.61 0.36 2.29
CA LYS A 111 17.35 1.03 3.57
C LYS A 111 17.09 0.04 4.71
N ILE A 112 16.44 -1.07 4.38
CA ILE A 112 16.15 -2.18 5.28
C ILE A 112 16.78 -3.44 4.68
N PRO A 113 17.40 -4.32 5.49
CA PRO A 113 17.92 -5.60 4.99
C PRO A 113 16.87 -6.39 4.22
N ALA A 114 17.27 -7.00 3.11
CA ALA A 114 16.42 -7.76 2.21
C ALA A 114 15.69 -8.89 2.94
N ASP A 115 16.38 -9.59 3.84
CA ASP A 115 15.79 -10.69 4.60
C ASP A 115 14.69 -10.18 5.56
N ASP A 116 14.85 -9.00 6.15
CA ASP A 116 13.84 -8.37 7.01
C ASP A 116 12.61 -7.92 6.19
N LEU A 117 12.83 -7.36 4.99
CA LEU A 117 11.74 -6.99 4.07
C LEU A 117 10.93 -8.21 3.62
N LEU A 118 11.62 -9.30 3.27
CA LEU A 118 10.98 -10.55 2.86
C LEU A 118 10.23 -11.19 4.03
N ALA A 119 10.81 -11.18 5.24
CA ALA A 119 10.15 -11.70 6.43
C ALA A 119 8.89 -10.91 6.79
N ALA A 120 8.95 -9.57 6.77
CA ALA A 120 7.81 -8.71 7.08
C ALA A 120 6.64 -8.93 6.11
N THR A 121 6.92 -9.00 4.81
CA THR A 121 5.88 -9.25 3.80
C THR A 121 5.35 -10.67 3.82
N ALA A 122 6.20 -11.68 4.07
CA ALA A 122 5.77 -13.05 4.24
C ALA A 122 4.86 -13.24 5.47
N ALA A 123 5.17 -12.58 6.60
CA ALA A 123 4.33 -12.59 7.80
C ALA A 123 2.93 -11.99 7.55
N ALA A 124 2.83 -11.03 6.63
CA ALA A 124 1.58 -10.47 6.14
C ALA A 124 0.89 -11.32 5.05
N GLY A 125 1.40 -12.52 4.75
CA GLY A 125 0.82 -13.43 3.76
C GLY A 125 1.16 -13.09 2.30
N TYR A 126 2.25 -12.36 2.05
CA TYR A 126 2.78 -12.09 0.71
C TYR A 126 4.17 -12.69 0.57
N ASP A 127 4.27 -13.86 -0.06
CA ASP A 127 5.56 -14.44 -0.41
C ASP A 127 6.19 -13.67 -1.59
N LEU A 128 7.19 -12.86 -1.27
CA LEU A 128 7.97 -12.06 -2.22
C LEU A 128 9.39 -12.57 -2.38
N SER A 129 9.67 -13.82 -2.00
CA SER A 129 11.02 -14.42 -2.02
C SER A 129 11.72 -14.31 -3.38
N GLY A 130 10.95 -14.28 -4.48
CA GLY A 130 11.45 -14.04 -5.82
C GLY A 130 12.13 -12.67 -6.03
N LEU A 131 11.86 -11.68 -5.18
CA LEU A 131 12.53 -10.37 -5.20
C LEU A 131 13.91 -10.40 -4.50
N GLY A 132 14.24 -11.46 -3.76
CA GLY A 132 15.45 -11.55 -2.94
C GLY A 132 16.75 -11.20 -3.67
N PRO A 133 17.04 -11.75 -4.88
CA PRO A 133 18.24 -11.39 -5.63
C PRO A 133 18.33 -9.89 -5.96
N HIS A 134 17.20 -9.26 -6.29
CA HIS A 134 17.15 -7.83 -6.60
C HIS A 134 17.35 -6.99 -5.33
N LEU A 135 16.68 -7.33 -4.23
CA LEU A 135 16.81 -6.59 -2.97
C LEU A 135 18.24 -6.61 -2.43
N ARG A 136 18.89 -7.78 -2.42
CA ARG A 136 20.28 -7.92 -1.94
C ARG A 136 21.30 -7.22 -2.83
N ALA A 137 21.02 -7.07 -4.13
CA ALA A 137 21.87 -6.29 -5.02
C ALA A 137 21.88 -4.78 -4.70
N ASN A 138 20.91 -4.31 -3.90
CA ASN A 138 20.83 -2.92 -3.44
C ASN A 138 21.41 -2.73 -2.03
N GLU A 139 21.85 -3.80 -1.36
CA GLU A 139 22.57 -3.71 -0.08
C GLU A 139 24.03 -3.34 -0.36
N SER A 140 24.53 -2.26 0.26
CA SER A 140 25.92 -1.81 0.13
C SER A 140 26.82 -2.38 1.21
#